data_AF-A0A8T6S651-F1
#
_entry.id   AF-A0A8T6S651-F1
#
_cell.length_a   1.000
_cell.length_b   1.000
_cell.length_c   1.000
_cell.angle_alpha   90.00
_cell.angle_beta   90.00
_cell.angle_gamma   90.00
#
_symmetry.space_group_name_H-M   'P 1'
#
loop_
_entity.id
_entity.type
_entity.pdbx_description
1 polymer ?
#
loop_
_entity_poly.entity_id
_entity_poly.type
_entity_poly.pdbx_seq_one_letter_code
_entity_poly.pdbx_strand_id
1 'polypeptide(L)'
;MSWLKDVIVDILATGAIIAAVLSSNIFLNGLVWGYTGLLLFVKLLVYFGDGFMNMMNKAKTSAPNWFTHLLYATNTGVLLYFHWWYAGAGWGIIWVISYLTQQKIDQK
;
A
#
# COMPACT_ATOMS: atom_id res chain seq x y z
N MET A 1 -19.28 7.84 2.43
CA MET A 1 -19.12 7.39 1.03
C MET A 1 -18.83 5.90 1.05
N SER A 2 -19.54 5.09 0.27
CA SER A 2 -19.45 3.61 0.32
C SER A 2 -18.05 3.08 0.03
N TRP A 3 -17.20 3.83 -0.67
CA TRP A 3 -15.86 3.42 -1.06
C TRP A 3 -14.79 3.50 0.04
N LEU A 4 -15.04 4.25 1.13
CA LEU A 4 -14.07 4.35 2.24
C LEU A 4 -13.81 3.01 2.92
N LYS A 5 -14.82 2.13 2.94
CA LYS A 5 -14.69 0.77 3.48
C LYS A 5 -13.69 -0.07 2.67
N ASP A 6 -13.51 0.24 1.38
CA ASP A 6 -12.63 -0.51 0.48
C ASP A 6 -11.15 -0.15 0.72
N VAL A 7 -10.88 1.02 1.31
CA VAL A 7 -9.53 1.53 1.63
C VAL A 7 -9.27 1.62 3.14
N ILE A 8 -10.15 1.06 3.97
CA ILE A 8 -10.03 1.18 5.43
C ILE A 8 -8.74 0.55 5.95
N VAL A 9 -8.29 -0.54 5.33
CA VAL A 9 -7.04 -1.21 5.69
C VAL A 9 -5.84 -0.30 5.40
N ASP A 10 -5.83 0.41 4.27
CA ASP A 10 -4.75 1.34 3.92
C ASP A 10 -4.74 2.59 4.84
N ILE A 11 -5.92 3.07 5.26
CA ILE A 11 -6.05 4.15 6.24
C ILE A 11 -5.52 3.69 7.60
N LEU A 12 -5.88 2.48 8.05
CA LEU A 12 -5.37 1.92 9.30
C LEU A 12 -3.85 1.70 9.24
N ALA A 13 -3.32 1.25 8.09
CA ALA A 13 -1.89 1.13 7.88
C ALA A 13 -1.18 2.49 7.98
N THR A 14 -1.78 3.53 7.42
CA THR A 14 -1.29 4.92 7.53
C THR A 14 -1.21 5.35 9.01
N GLY A 15 -2.28 5.11 9.77
CA GLY A 15 -2.30 5.38 11.21
C GLY A 15 -1.24 4.59 11.99
N ALA A 16 -1.07 3.29 11.67
CA ALA A 16 -0.07 2.43 12.29
C ALA A 16 1.36 2.88 11.98
N ILE A 17 1.63 3.34 10.75
CA ILE A 17 2.93 3.91 10.35
C ILE A 17 3.22 5.17 11.18
N ILE A 18 2.27 6.11 11.24
CA ILE A 18 2.44 7.34 12.03
C ILE A 18 2.67 7.00 13.51
N ALA A 19 1.90 6.07 14.07
CA ALA A 19 2.09 5.63 15.45
C ALA A 19 3.45 4.95 15.68
N ALA A 20 3.92 4.13 14.73
CA ALA A 20 5.20 3.43 14.82
C ALA A 20 6.37 4.41 14.80
N VAL A 21 6.39 5.35 13.84
CA VAL A 21 7.50 6.32 13.72
C VAL A 21 7.58 7.28 14.91
N LEU A 22 6.45 7.56 15.57
CA LEU A 22 6.42 8.46 16.74
C LEU A 22 6.69 7.75 18.08
N SER A 23 6.26 6.50 18.25
CA SER A 23 6.36 5.80 19.54
C SER A 23 7.63 4.97 19.71
N SER A 24 8.35 4.65 18.61
CA SER A 24 9.48 3.70 18.60
C SER A 24 9.15 2.34 19.27
N ASN A 25 7.88 1.96 19.33
CA ASN A 25 7.44 0.75 19.99
C ASN A 25 7.77 -0.48 19.12
N ILE A 26 8.41 -1.49 19.71
CA ILE A 26 8.86 -2.69 18.98
C ILE A 26 7.71 -3.48 18.34
N PHE A 27 6.54 -3.51 18.97
CA PHE A 27 5.36 -4.20 18.43
C PHE A 27 4.82 -3.46 17.20
N LEU A 28 4.72 -2.13 17.27
CA LEU A 28 4.29 -1.32 16.13
C LEU A 28 5.29 -1.37 14.97
N ASN A 29 6.59 -1.39 15.28
CA ASN A 29 7.63 -1.59 14.27
C ASN A 29 7.44 -2.95 13.57
N GLY A 30 7.31 -4.04 14.33
CA GLY A 30 7.09 -5.37 13.79
C GLY A 30 5.82 -5.43 12.92
N LEU A 31 4.74 -4.78 13.35
CA LEU A 31 3.49 -4.70 12.61
C LEU A 31 3.67 -3.97 11.27
N VAL A 32 4.30 -2.79 11.26
CA VAL A 32 4.57 -2.03 10.03
C VAL A 32 5.44 -2.83 9.07
N TRP A 33 6.50 -3.47 9.56
CA TRP A 33 7.39 -4.28 8.74
C TRP A 33 6.71 -5.53 8.17
N GLY A 34 5.97 -6.27 9.00
CA GLY A 34 5.23 -7.45 8.58
C GLY A 34 4.17 -7.10 7.53
N TYR A 35 3.42 -6.01 7.77
CA TYR A 35 2.42 -5.54 6.82
C TYR A 35 3.06 -5.05 5.51
N THR A 36 4.15 -4.27 5.58
CA THR A 36 4.86 -3.77 4.38
C THR A 36 5.37 -4.92 3.53
N GLY A 37 6.01 -5.93 4.15
CA GLY A 37 6.51 -7.11 3.45
C GLY A 37 5.39 -7.94 2.80
N LEU A 38 4.31 -8.19 3.55
CA LEU A 38 3.15 -8.91 3.02
C LEU A 38 2.50 -8.16 1.85
N LEU A 39 2.31 -6.85 1.98
CA LEU A 39 1.71 -6.02 0.94
C LEU A 39 2.57 -5.99 -0.32
N LEU A 40 3.89 -5.81 -0.18
CA LEU A 40 4.84 -5.92 -1.30
C LEU A 40 4.71 -7.25 -2.02
N PHE A 41 4.70 -8.36 -1.26
CA PHE A 41 4.59 -9.70 -1.82
C PHE A 41 3.29 -9.89 -2.60
N VAL A 42 2.16 -9.47 -2.03
CA VAL A 42 0.85 -9.53 -2.70
C VAL A 42 0.84 -8.69 -3.98
N LYS A 43 1.37 -7.46 -3.94
CA LYS A 43 1.44 -6.58 -5.12
C LYS A 43 2.28 -7.18 -6.24
N LEU A 44 3.40 -7.80 -5.91
CA LEU A 44 4.24 -8.52 -6.87
C LEU A 44 3.49 -9.71 -7.48
N LEU A 45 2.84 -10.53 -6.66
CA LEU A 45 2.05 -11.67 -7.15
C LEU A 45 0.95 -11.24 -8.12
N VAL A 46 0.24 -10.15 -7.80
CA VAL A 46 -0.80 -9.60 -8.68
C VAL A 46 -0.18 -9.10 -9.98
N TYR A 47 0.91 -8.34 -9.92
CA TYR A 47 1.54 -7.74 -11.10
C TYR A 47 2.09 -8.76 -12.11
N PHE A 48 2.62 -9.88 -11.61
CA PHE A 48 3.19 -10.95 -12.44
C PHE A 48 2.23 -12.10 -12.74
N GLY A 49 1.17 -12.28 -11.95
CA GLY A 49 0.22 -13.38 -12.10
C GLY A 49 -1.06 -12.95 -12.81
N ASP A 50 -1.25 -13.36 -14.07
CA ASP A 50 -2.48 -13.07 -14.83
C ASP A 50 -3.75 -13.60 -14.13
N GLY A 51 -3.67 -14.73 -13.43
CA GLY A 51 -4.77 -15.27 -12.63
C GLY A 51 -5.17 -14.38 -11.44
N PHE A 52 -4.18 -13.79 -10.76
CA PHE A 52 -4.40 -12.87 -9.64
C PHE A 52 -4.91 -11.50 -10.11
N MET A 53 -4.42 -11.02 -11.26
CA MET A 53 -4.94 -9.83 -11.94
C MET A 53 -6.44 -9.97 -12.24
N ASN A 54 -6.86 -11.11 -12.80
CA ASN A 54 -8.27 -11.37 -13.08
C ASN A 54 -9.13 -11.40 -11.80
N MET A 55 -8.58 -11.92 -10.69
CA MET A 55 -9.25 -11.89 -9.39
C MET A 55 -9.38 -10.46 -8.86
N MET A 56 -8.34 -9.65 -8.98
CA MET A 56 -8.35 -8.24 -8.55
C MET A 56 -9.34 -7.41 -9.37
N ASN A 57 -9.45 -7.66 -10.69
CA ASN A 57 -10.44 -7.02 -11.55
C ASN A 57 -11.88 -7.31 -11.12
N LYS A 58 -12.15 -8.53 -10.63
CA LYS A 58 -13.47 -8.89 -10.08
C LYS A 58 -13.71 -8.22 -8.72
N ALA A 59 -12.67 -8.00 -7.93
CA ALA A 59 -12.70 -7.29 -6.66
C ALA A 59 -12.52 -5.76 -6.81
N LYS A 60 -13.04 -5.18 -7.91
CA LYS A 60 -12.87 -3.77 -8.25
C LYS A 60 -13.25 -2.88 -7.06
N THR A 61 -12.27 -2.15 -6.54
CA THR A 61 -12.51 -1.15 -5.49
C THR A 61 -13.32 0.00 -6.06
N SER A 62 -14.25 0.53 -5.27
CA SER A 62 -15.00 1.73 -5.62
C SER A 62 -14.24 3.02 -5.25
N ALA A 63 -13.06 2.89 -4.65
CA ALA A 63 -12.24 4.01 -4.22
C ALA A 63 -11.61 4.74 -5.42
N PRO A 64 -11.60 6.08 -5.41
CA PRO A 64 -10.91 6.86 -6.44
C PRO A 64 -9.41 6.56 -6.46
N ASN A 65 -8.84 6.37 -7.65
CA ASN A 65 -7.40 6.11 -7.83
C ASN A 65 -6.51 7.19 -7.20
N TRP A 66 -6.93 8.46 -7.23
CA TRP A 66 -6.16 9.54 -6.62
C TRP A 66 -5.99 9.35 -5.11
N PHE A 67 -6.98 8.76 -4.44
CA PHE A 67 -6.97 8.59 -2.99
C PHE A 67 -6.00 7.49 -2.56
N THR A 68 -5.98 6.36 -3.28
CA THR A 68 -5.02 5.28 -3.02
C THR A 68 -3.58 5.75 -3.27
N HIS A 69 -3.35 6.52 -4.35
CA HIS A 69 -2.05 7.15 -4.59
C HIS A 69 -1.67 8.16 -3.50
N LEU A 70 -2.62 8.95 -3.00
CA LEU A 70 -2.37 9.88 -1.91
C LEU A 70 -1.97 9.15 -0.61
N LEU A 71 -2.62 8.04 -0.28
CA LEU A 71 -2.23 7.24 0.89
C LEU A 71 -0.81 6.66 0.72
N TYR A 72 -0.49 6.12 -0.46
CA TYR A 72 0.85 5.58 -0.72
C TYR A 72 1.93 6.67 -0.69
N ALA A 73 1.64 7.85 -1.26
CA ALA A 73 2.51 9.01 -1.19
C ALA A 73 2.73 9.47 0.25
N THR A 74 1.65 9.53 1.05
CA THR A 74 1.70 9.92 2.46
C THR A 74 2.56 8.94 3.25
N ASN A 75 2.34 7.63 3.11
CA ASN A 75 3.10 6.62 3.82
C ASN A 75 4.57 6.63 3.44
N THR A 76 4.87 6.74 2.15
CA THR A 76 6.24 6.88 1.64
C THR A 76 6.90 8.13 2.22
N GLY A 77 6.23 9.28 2.16
CA GLY A 77 6.74 10.56 2.66
C GLY A 77 6.99 10.54 4.17
N VAL A 78 6.06 10.03 4.96
CA VAL A 78 6.20 9.89 6.42
C VAL A 78 7.39 9.00 6.75
N LEU A 79 7.48 7.81 6.15
CA LEU A 79 8.59 6.89 6.42
C LEU A 79 9.95 7.51 6.07
N LEU A 80 10.06 8.16 4.91
CA LEU A 80 11.30 8.82 4.50
C LEU A 80 11.66 10.00 5.42
N TYR A 81 10.68 10.83 5.79
CA TYR A 81 10.89 11.97 6.68
C TYR A 81 11.40 11.54 8.07
N PHE A 82 10.89 10.44 8.61
CA PHE A 82 11.33 9.87 9.88
C PHE A 82 12.55 8.94 9.75
N HIS A 83 13.27 8.95 8.62
CA HIS A 83 14.49 8.15 8.37
C HIS A 83 14.28 6.63 8.33
N TRP A 84 13.05 6.17 8.12
CA TRP A 84 12.73 4.76 7.89
C TRP A 84 12.99 4.37 6.43
N TRP A 85 14.24 4.52 5.99
CA TRP A 85 14.63 4.45 4.58
C TRP A 85 14.18 3.18 3.87
N TYR A 86 14.41 2.02 4.48
CA TYR A 86 14.06 0.74 3.88
C TYR A 86 12.54 0.53 3.75
N ALA A 87 11.79 0.87 4.80
CA ALA A 87 10.33 0.80 4.75
C ALA A 87 9.77 1.82 3.75
N GLY A 88 10.30 3.05 3.74
CA GLY A 88 9.94 4.09 2.78
C GLY A 88 10.21 3.67 1.34
N ALA A 89 11.36 3.05 1.06
CA ALA A 89 11.66 2.47 -0.25
C ALA A 89 10.68 1.34 -0.61
N GLY A 90 10.34 0.47 0.35
CA GLY A 90 9.33 -0.57 0.17
C GLY A 90 7.96 -0.01 -0.22
N TRP A 91 7.49 1.04 0.47
CA TRP A 91 6.25 1.73 0.13
C TRP A 91 6.31 2.46 -1.21
N GLY A 92 7.47 3.02 -1.57
CA GLY A 92 7.70 3.58 -2.90
C GLY A 92 7.59 2.51 -4.00
N ILE A 93 8.15 1.32 -3.78
CA ILE A 93 8.02 0.18 -4.70
C ILE A 93 6.57 -0.29 -4.79
N ILE A 94 5.85 -0.41 -3.66
CA ILE A 94 4.41 -0.73 -3.63
C ILE A 94 3.64 0.26 -4.49
N TRP A 95 3.94 1.55 -4.34
CA TRP A 95 3.27 2.62 -5.07
C TRP A 95 3.49 2.47 -6.58
N VAL A 96 4.73 2.29 -7.02
CA VAL A 96 5.07 2.11 -8.44
C VAL A 96 4.40 0.86 -9.01
N ILE A 97 4.49 -0.29 -8.32
CA ILE A 97 3.86 -1.53 -8.77
C ILE A 97 2.35 -1.36 -8.87
N SER A 98 1.72 -0.70 -7.90
CA SER A 98 0.28 -0.43 -7.92
C SER A 98 -0.12 0.41 -9.13
N TYR A 99 0.67 1.44 -9.45
CA TYR A 99 0.46 2.27 -10.63
C TYR A 99 0.56 1.46 -11.93
N LEU A 100 1.63 0.67 -12.08
CA LEU A 100 1.84 -0.17 -13.27
C LEU A 100 0.76 -1.26 -13.41
N THR A 101 0.29 -1.81 -12.29
CA THR A 101 -0.78 -2.81 -12.27
C THR A 101 -2.09 -2.18 -12.74
N GLN A 102 -2.41 -0.98 -12.26
CA GLN A 102 -3.59 -0.24 -12.71
C GLN A 102 -3.52 0.05 -14.22
N GLN A 103 -2.37 0.50 -14.72
CA GLN A 103 -2.19 0.73 -16.16
C GLN A 103 -2.39 -0.54 -16.99
N LYS A 104 -1.87 -1.69 -16.55
CA LYS A 104 -2.08 -2.98 -17.23
C LYS A 104 -3.56 -3.39 -17.25
N ILE A 105 -4.32 -3.04 -16.23
CA ILE A 105 -5.76 -3.30 -16.16
C ILE A 105 -6.52 -2.39 -17.10
N ASP A 106 -6.20 -1.10 -17.11
CA ASP A 106 -6.90 -0.11 -17.93
C ASP A 106 -6.62 -0.30 -19.44
N GLN A 107 -5.52 -0.99 -19.80
CA GLN A 107 -5.15 -1.33 -21.18
C GLN A 107 -5.75 -2.66 -21.70
N LYS A 108 -6.31 -3.51 -20.84
CA LYS A 108 -6.93 -4.79 -21.20
C LYS A 108 -8.45 -4.65 -21.28
#